data_AF-G6XKB7-F1
#
_entry.id   AF-G6XKB7-F1
#
_cell.length_a   1.000
_cell.length_b   1.000
_cell.length_c   1.000
_cell.angle_alpha   90.00
_cell.angle_beta   90.00
_cell.angle_gamma   90.00
#
_symmetry.space_group_name_H-M   'P 1'
#
loop_
_entity.id
_entity.type
_entity.pdbx_description
1 polymer ?
#
loop_
_entity_poly.entity_id
_entity_poly.type
_entity_poly.pdbx_seq_one_letter_code
_entity_poly.pdbx_strand_id
1 'polypeptide(L)' 'MNNQRIDVMKDGKRIGWYRVDKGLIIVTSAKNARSKTIRASTGDNEGLARLMLHEPWAS' A
#
# COMPACT_ATOMS: atom_id res chain seq x y z
N MET A 1 -13.44 1.00 13.90
CA MET A 1 -12.76 1.12 12.59
C MET A 1 -11.37 0.52 12.75
N ASN A 2 -11.09 -0.62 12.11
CA ASN A 2 -9.75 -1.21 12.15
C ASN A 2 -8.82 -0.42 11.23
N ASN A 3 -8.12 0.57 11.78
CA ASN A 3 -7.03 1.29 11.09
C ASN A 3 -5.75 0.44 11.04
N GLN A 4 -5.88 -0.86 10.78
CA GLN A 4 -4.74 -1.77 10.76
C GLN A 4 -3.90 -1.43 9.53
N ARG A 5 -2.72 -0.85 9.78
CA ARG A 5 -1.69 -0.65 8.76
C ARG A 5 -0.98 -1.98 8.56
N ILE A 6 -0.83 -2.36 7.30
CA ILE A 6 -0.12 -3.57 6.89
C ILE A 6 1.15 -3.10 6.17
N ASP A 7 2.31 -3.46 6.71
CA ASP A 7 3.60 -3.13 6.10
C ASP A 7 3.84 -3.99 4.86
N VAL A 8 4.33 -3.36 3.79
CA VAL A 8 4.75 -4.05 2.56
C VAL A 8 6.27 -4.15 2.56
N MET A 9 6.75 -5.39 2.61
CA MET A 9 8.18 -5.72 2.68
C MET A 9 8.69 -6.21 1.32
N LYS A 10 9.91 -5.82 0.98
CA LYS A 10 10.65 -6.32 -0.18
C LYS A 10 12.11 -6.49 0.21
N ASP A 11 12.67 -7.68 -0.01
CA ASP A 11 14.07 -8.00 0.32
C ASP A 11 14.43 -7.66 1.79
N GLY A 12 13.51 -7.96 2.72
CA GLY A 12 13.69 -7.64 4.15
C GLY A 12 13.55 -6.15 4.52
N LYS A 13 13.32 -5.26 3.55
CA LYS A 13 13.13 -3.82 3.77
C LYS A 13 11.67 -3.40 3.58
N ARG A 14 11.17 -2.53 4.47
CA ARG A 14 9.86 -1.89 4.28
C ARG A 14 9.91 -0.93 3.10
N ILE A 15 9.13 -1.22 2.06
CA ILE A 15 8.99 -0.34 0.89
C ILE A 15 7.76 0.57 0.97
N GLY A 16 6.82 0.25 1.85
CA GLY A 16 5.63 1.06 2.12
C GLY A 16 4.71 0.36 3.10
N TRP A 17 3.49 0.89 3.24
CA TRP A 17 2.42 0.26 3.98
C TRP A 17 1.09 0.60 3.34
N TYR A 18 0.07 -0.21 3.57
CA TYR A 18 -1.28 0.11 3.15
C TYR A 18 -2.28 -0.04 4.29
N ARG A 19 -3.45 0.57 4.12
CA ARG A 19 -4.62 0.37 4.97
C ARG A 19 -5.85 0.23 4.08
N VAL A 20 -6.83 -0.53 4.54
CA VAL A 20 -8.11 -0.69 3.86
C VAL A 20 -9.19 0.05 4.65
N ASP A 21 -9.89 0.97 4.00
CA ASP A 21 -11.02 1.71 4.57
C ASP A 21 -12.19 1.65 3.59
N LYS A 22 -13.33 1.08 4.03
CA LYS A 22 -14.60 1.05 3.27
C LYS A 22 -14.46 0.62 1.79
N GLY A 23 -13.66 -0.41 1.51
CA GLY A 23 -13.44 -0.91 0.14
C GLY A 23 -12.47 -0.08 -0.69
N LEU A 24 -11.74 0.85 -0.07
CA LEU A 24 -10.60 1.57 -0.65
C LEU A 24 -9.33 1.09 0.03
N ILE A 25 -8.26 0.96 -0.73
CA ILE A 25 -6.92 0.74 -0.23
C ILE A 25 -6.10 2.01 -0.39
N ILE A 26 -5.51 2.45 0.70
CA ILE A 26 -4.64 3.62 0.77
C ILE A 26 -3.22 3.11 0.96
N VAL A 27 -2.42 3.20 -0.11
CA VAL A 27 -1.02 2.76 -0.14
C VAL A 27 -0.13 3.96 0.10
N THR A 28 0.87 3.84 0.98
CA THR A 28 1.84 4.90 1.29
C THR A 28 3.25 4.40 1.06
N SER A 29 4.05 5.15 0.32
CA SER A 29 5.46 4.84 0.06
C SER A 29 6.33 5.21 1.25
N ALA A 30 7.21 4.29 1.64
CA ALA A 30 8.22 4.55 2.66
C ALA A 30 9.36 5.45 2.15
N LYS A 31 9.51 5.60 0.82
CA LYS A 31 10.60 6.39 0.23
C LYS A 31 10.33 7.89 0.28
N ASN A 32 9.11 8.30 -0.05
CA ASN A 32 8.76 9.70 -0.26
C ASN A 32 7.53 10.16 0.55
N ALA A 33 6.99 9.29 1.42
CA ALA A 33 5.81 9.52 2.25
C ALA A 33 4.53 9.90 1.47
N ARG A 34 4.52 9.77 0.14
CA ARG A 34 3.32 9.99 -0.68
C ARG A 34 2.39 8.80 -0.55
N SER A 35 1.11 9.07 -0.73
CA SER A 35 0.06 8.08 -0.67
C SER A 35 -0.86 8.14 -1.87
N LYS A 36 -1.35 7.00 -2.30
CA LYS A 36 -2.33 6.86 -3.38
C LYS A 36 -3.47 5.96 -2.93
N THR A 37 -4.68 6.36 -3.25
CA THR A 37 -5.90 5.65 -2.91
C THR A 37 -6.46 4.99 -4.15
N ILE A 38 -6.79 3.71 -4.07
CA ILE A 38 -7.42 2.94 -5.15
C ILE A 38 -8.53 2.07 -4.57
N ARG A 39 -9.38 1.50 -5.42
CA ARG A 39 -10.37 0.51 -4.96
C ARG A 39 -9.65 -0.74 -4.48
N ALA A 40 -10.08 -1.24 -3.33
CA ALA A 40 -9.62 -2.53 -2.82
C ALA A 40 -10.06 -3.64 -3.78
N SER A 41 -9.17 -4.61 -4.00
CA SER A 41 -9.51 -5.81 -4.73
C SER A 41 -10.14 -6.82 -3.76
N THR A 42 -11.05 -7.67 -4.25
CA THR A 42 -11.79 -8.64 -3.40
C THR A 42 -10.93 -9.78 -2.85
N GLY A 43 -9.63 -9.85 -3.17
CA GLY A 43 -8.75 -10.92 -2.73
C GLY A 43 -7.36 -10.45 -2.27
N ASP A 44 -6.61 -9.78 -3.14
CA ASP A 44 -5.18 -9.54 -2.91
C ASP A 44 -4.85 -8.03 -2.81
N ASN A 45 -4.95 -7.50 -1.60
CA ASN A 45 -4.64 -6.09 -1.32
C ASN A 45 -3.13 -5.84 -1.20
N GLU A 46 -2.35 -6.83 -0.76
CA GLU A 46 -0.91 -6.70 -0.59
C GLU A 46 -0.18 -6.65 -1.94
N GLY A 47 -0.47 -7.54 -2.87
CA GLY A 47 0.11 -7.54 -4.22
C GLY A 47 -0.30 -6.31 -5.01
N LEU A 48 -1.53 -5.82 -4.83
CA LEU A 48 -1.96 -4.54 -5.37
C LEU A 48 -1.15 -3.38 -4.77
N ALA A 49 -0.96 -3.35 -3.45
CA ALA A 49 -0.13 -2.34 -2.79
C ALA A 49 1.33 -2.42 -3.26
N ARG A 50 1.86 -3.63 -3.45
CA ARG A 50 3.21 -3.86 -3.96
C ARG A 50 3.36 -3.32 -5.38
N LEU A 51 2.42 -3.63 -6.27
CA LEU A 51 2.42 -3.11 -7.65
C LEU A 51 2.38 -1.58 -7.68
N MET A 52 1.57 -0.97 -6.82
CA MET A 52 1.48 0.48 -6.68
C MET A 52 2.79 1.12 -6.18
N LEU A 53 3.49 0.47 -5.24
CA LEU A 53 4.79 0.94 -4.73
C LEU A 53 5.94 0.82 -5.74
N HIS A 54 5.71 0.15 -6.87
CA HIS A 54 6.63 0.08 -7.99
C HIS A 54 6.39 1.19 -9.04
N GLU A 55 5.31 1.97 -8.95
CA GLU A 55 5.04 3.08 -9.86
C GLU A 55 5.95 4.29 -9.61
N PRO A 56 6.13 5.19 -10.61
CA PRO A 56 6.99 6.37 -10.49
C PRO A 56 6.63 7.32 -9.33
N TRP A 57 5.35 7.41 -8.97
CA TRP A 57 4.90 8.29 -7.89
C TRP A 57 5.43 7.85 -6.51
N ALA A 58 5.80 6.58 -6.35
CA ALA A 58 6.24 5.97 -5.10
C ALA A 58 7.76 5.94 -4.93
N SER A 59 8.52 6.48 -5.91
CA SER A 59 9.99 6.57 -5.86
C SER A 59 10.49 7.81 -5.13
#